data_AF-A0A8S4SES6-F1
#
_entry.id   AF-A0A8S4SES6-F1
#
_cell.length_a   1.000
_cell.length_b   1.000
_cell.length_c   1.000
_cell.angle_alpha   90.00
_cell.angle_beta   90.00
_cell.angle_gamma   90.00
#
_symmetry.space_group_name_H-M   'P 1'
#
loop_
_entity.id
_entity.type
_entity.pdbx_description
1 polymer ?
#
loop_
_entity_poly.entity_id
_entity_poly.type
_entity_poly.pdbx_seq_one_letter_code
_entity_poly.pdbx_strand_id
1 'polypeptide(L)'
;MLEGTKINTPSQMSSIFDIAKDTVLFLVLSCYYILESLFWTLVPNVLRPMKSLNGDIILITGGGGGVGRQLAIKLARLGAKVVLWDVNKEGKKCIGYEVEI
;
A
#
# COMPACT_ATOMS: atom_id res chain seq x y z
N MET A 1 9.61 50.50 -32.06
CA MET A 1 9.63 49.04 -31.81
C MET A 1 9.80 48.79 -30.32
N LEU A 2 8.73 48.99 -29.54
CA LEU A 2 8.55 48.51 -28.16
C LEU A 2 7.03 48.57 -27.90
N GLU A 3 6.29 47.56 -28.38
CA GLU A 3 4.90 47.40 -27.99
C GLU A 3 4.86 46.94 -26.54
N GLY A 4 4.53 47.87 -25.66
CA GLY A 4 4.27 47.59 -24.26
C GLY A 4 3.12 46.61 -24.14
N THR A 5 3.42 45.43 -23.61
CA THR A 5 2.48 44.37 -23.23
C THR A 5 1.48 44.92 -22.21
N LYS A 6 0.33 45.36 -22.71
CA LYS A 6 -0.85 45.75 -21.93
C LYS A 6 -1.48 44.52 -21.29
N ILE A 7 -0.99 44.13 -20.12
CA ILE A 7 -1.71 43.25 -19.20
C ILE A 7 -2.91 44.01 -18.60
N ASN A 8 -4.07 43.99 -19.27
CA ASN A 8 -5.31 44.56 -18.71
C ASN A 8 -6.54 43.72 -19.08
N THR A 9 -6.83 42.70 -18.26
CA THR A 9 -8.19 42.15 -18.09
C THR A 9 -8.28 41.52 -16.70
N PRO A 10 -9.24 41.91 -15.83
CA PRO A 10 -9.33 41.39 -14.45
C PRO A 10 -9.55 39.86 -14.39
N SER A 11 -10.12 39.29 -15.46
CA SER A 11 -10.31 37.83 -15.61
C SER A 11 -9.01 37.04 -15.75
N GLN A 12 -7.96 37.62 -16.35
CA GLN A 12 -6.67 36.91 -16.49
C GLN A 12 -5.85 36.96 -15.20
N MET A 13 -5.99 38.05 -14.42
CA MET A 13 -5.24 38.22 -13.18
C MET A 13 -5.73 37.26 -12.08
N SER A 14 -7.02 36.93 -12.05
CA SER A 14 -7.53 35.86 -11.17
C SER A 14 -7.01 34.49 -11.58
N SER A 15 -7.02 34.15 -12.87
CA SER A 15 -6.53 32.85 -13.35
C SER A 15 -5.04 32.63 -13.09
N ILE A 16 -4.20 33.66 -13.25
CA ILE A 16 -2.77 33.58 -12.91
C ILE A 16 -2.59 33.34 -11.40
N PHE A 17 -3.42 33.98 -10.58
CA PHE A 17 -3.36 33.80 -9.13
C PHE A 17 -3.84 32.40 -8.70
N ASP A 18 -4.83 31.82 -9.38
CA ASP A 18 -5.29 30.45 -9.16
C ASP A 18 -4.19 29.44 -9.51
N ILE A 19 -3.55 29.60 -10.68
CA ILE A 19 -2.41 28.76 -11.11
C ILE A 19 -1.24 28.89 -10.14
N ALA A 20 -0.93 30.12 -9.70
CA ALA A 20 0.15 30.37 -8.74
C ALA A 20 -0.15 29.69 -7.41
N LYS A 21 -1.39 29.74 -6.91
CA LYS A 21 -1.80 29.05 -5.70
C LYS A 21 -1.71 27.54 -5.83
N ASP A 22 -2.21 26.96 -6.92
CA ASP A 22 -2.17 25.51 -7.14
C ASP A 22 -0.71 25.01 -7.23
N THR A 23 0.16 25.80 -7.86
CA THR A 23 1.60 25.48 -7.95
C THR A 23 2.27 25.57 -6.59
N VAL A 24 1.99 26.61 -5.80
CA VAL A 24 2.53 26.74 -4.43
C VAL A 24 1.98 25.65 -3.52
N LEU A 25 0.69 25.33 -3.61
CA LEU A 25 0.05 24.25 -2.85
C LEU A 25 0.68 22.90 -3.19
N PHE A 26 0.89 22.61 -4.47
CA PHE A 26 1.57 21.41 -4.92
C PHE A 26 3.02 21.34 -4.40
N LEU A 27 3.76 22.45 -4.45
CA LEU A 27 5.13 22.52 -3.92
C LEU A 27 5.17 22.23 -2.42
N VAL A 28 4.26 22.84 -1.64
CA VAL A 28 4.19 22.65 -0.19
C VAL A 28 3.78 21.21 0.15
N LEU A 29 2.76 20.67 -0.53
CA LEU A 29 2.32 19.28 -0.33
C LEU A 29 3.41 18.27 -0.71
N SER A 30 4.08 18.48 -1.85
CA SER A 30 5.16 17.60 -2.28
C SER A 30 6.34 17.64 -1.30
N CYS A 31 6.75 18.81 -0.82
CA CYS A 31 7.73 18.92 0.25
C CYS A 31 7.28 18.19 1.53
N TYR A 32 6.01 18.33 1.93
CA TYR A 32 5.45 17.61 3.07
C TYR A 32 5.55 16.08 2.90
N TYR A 33 5.11 15.55 1.74
CA TYR A 33 5.19 14.11 1.48
C TYR A 33 6.62 13.59 1.34
N ILE A 34 7.55 14.40 0.82
CA ILE A 34 8.97 14.04 0.78
C ILE A 34 9.53 13.95 2.21
N LEU A 35 9.19 14.89 3.09
CA LEU A 35 9.62 14.85 4.50
C LEU A 35 8.98 13.68 5.26
N GLU A 36 7.68 13.43 5.08
CA GLU A 36 6.98 12.28 5.65
C GLU A 36 7.59 10.97 5.16
N SER A 37 7.84 10.85 3.85
CA SER A 37 8.47 9.67 3.25
C SER A 37 9.91 9.47 3.74
N LEU A 38 10.67 10.56 3.89
CA LEU A 38 12.04 10.50 4.42
C LEU A 38 12.04 10.07 5.88
N PHE A 39 11.09 10.55 6.67
CA PHE A 39 10.90 10.13 8.06
C PHE A 39 10.59 8.63 8.14
N TRP A 40 9.64 8.12 7.37
CA TRP A 40 9.31 6.68 7.34
C TRP A 40 10.42 5.80 6.73
N THR A 41 11.28 6.37 5.90
CA THR A 41 12.44 5.66 5.32
C THR A 41 13.61 5.58 6.30
N LEU A 42 13.83 6.64 7.10
CA LEU A 42 14.87 6.68 8.13
C LEU A 42 14.48 5.90 9.39
N VAL A 43 13.19 5.84 9.72
CA VAL A 43 12.70 4.94 10.78
C VAL A 43 12.91 3.49 10.32
N PRO A 44 13.65 2.66 11.07
CA PRO A 44 13.92 1.29 10.67
C PRO A 44 12.60 0.54 10.46
N ASN A 45 12.52 -0.22 9.36
CA ASN A 45 11.37 -1.06 8.98
C ASN A 45 10.95 -2.07 10.08
N VAL A 46 11.79 -2.25 11.11
CA VAL A 46 11.56 -3.05 12.31
C VAL A 46 10.47 -2.45 13.21
N LEU A 47 10.27 -1.13 13.18
CA LEU A 47 9.23 -0.43 13.95
C LEU A 47 7.91 -0.29 13.20
N ARG A 48 7.83 -0.70 11.92
CA ARG A 48 6.54 -0.75 11.23
C ARG A 48 5.70 -1.87 11.87
N PRO A 49 4.54 -1.55 12.49
CA PRO A 49 3.68 -2.56 13.04
C PRO A 49 3.23 -3.46 11.88
N MET A 50 3.67 -4.71 11.88
CA MET A 50 3.13 -5.70 10.96
C MET A 50 1.63 -5.81 11.24
N LYS A 51 0.81 -5.82 10.20
CA LYS A 51 -0.62 -6.02 10.35
C LYS A 51 -0.84 -7.31 11.14
N SER A 52 -1.58 -7.22 12.25
CA SER A 52 -2.00 -8.42 12.99
C SER A 52 -2.87 -9.26 12.07
N LEU A 53 -2.53 -10.53 11.93
CA LEU A 53 -3.31 -11.50 11.16
C LEU A 53 -4.14 -12.40 12.08
N ASN A 54 -4.22 -12.07 13.38
CA ASN A 54 -4.92 -12.86 14.36
C ASN A 54 -6.44 -12.80 14.11
N GLY A 55 -7.04 -13.95 13.78
CA GLY A 55 -8.47 -14.06 13.46
C GLY A 55 -8.85 -13.77 12.00
N ASP A 56 -7.93 -13.28 11.18
CA ASP A 56 -8.16 -13.07 9.74
C ASP A 56 -8.29 -14.42 9.01
N ILE A 57 -9.20 -14.51 8.03
CA ILE A 57 -9.37 -15.70 7.17
C ILE A 57 -8.56 -15.49 5.90
N ILE A 58 -7.66 -16.43 5.58
CA ILE A 58 -6.74 -16.34 4.43
C ILE A 58 -6.88 -17.58 3.56
N LEU A 59 -7.21 -17.39 2.28
CA LEU A 59 -7.24 -18.46 1.27
C LEU A 59 -5.87 -18.56 0.58
N ILE A 60 -5.32 -19.76 0.50
CA ILE A 60 -4.05 -20.03 -0.18
C ILE A 60 -4.27 -21.03 -1.30
N THR A 61 -4.04 -20.60 -2.54
CA THR A 61 -4.01 -21.48 -3.72
C THR A 61 -2.64 -22.13 -3.87
N GLY A 62 -2.58 -23.44 -4.12
CA GLY A 62 -1.30 -24.15 -4.24
C GLY A 62 -0.60 -24.41 -2.89
N GLY A 63 -1.37 -24.44 -1.80
CA GLY A 63 -0.83 -24.59 -0.43
C GLY A 63 -0.49 -26.03 -0.02
N GLY A 64 -0.72 -27.01 -0.89
CA GLY A 64 -0.41 -28.43 -0.64
C GLY A 64 1.08 -28.77 -0.76
N GLY A 65 1.92 -27.89 -1.31
CA GLY A 65 3.34 -28.15 -1.51
C GLY A 65 4.24 -26.91 -1.56
N GLY A 66 5.55 -27.15 -1.58
CA GLY A 66 6.57 -26.12 -1.77
C GLY A 66 6.42 -24.89 -0.86
N VAL A 67 6.45 -23.71 -1.49
CA VAL A 67 6.36 -22.40 -0.80
C VAL A 67 4.97 -22.16 -0.21
N GLY A 68 3.90 -22.60 -0.89
CA GLY A 68 2.52 -22.42 -0.43
C GLY A 68 2.28 -23.09 0.93
N ARG A 69 2.82 -24.29 1.13
CA ARG A 69 2.74 -25.00 2.42
C ARG A 69 3.47 -24.27 3.54
N GLN A 70 4.68 -23.78 3.30
CA GLN A 70 5.44 -23.04 4.30
C GLN A 70 4.77 -21.71 4.66
N LEU A 71 4.21 -21.03 3.67
CA LEU A 71 3.44 -19.80 3.86
C LEU A 71 2.20 -20.07 4.74
N ALA A 72 1.45 -21.13 4.44
CA ALA A 72 0.28 -21.54 5.21
C ALA A 72 0.62 -21.81 6.69
N ILE A 73 1.70 -22.54 6.96
CA ILE A 73 2.17 -22.81 8.32
C ILE A 73 2.56 -21.51 9.04
N LYS A 74 3.26 -20.60 8.36
CA LYS A 74 3.69 -19.32 8.96
C LYS A 74 2.49 -18.44 9.30
N LEU A 75 1.49 -18.38 8.42
CA LEU A 75 0.26 -17.61 8.64
C LEU A 75 -0.59 -18.21 9.76
N ALA A 76 -0.71 -19.53 9.81
CA ALA A 76 -1.41 -20.22 10.90
C ALA A 76 -0.74 -19.95 12.27
N ARG A 77 0.60 -19.91 12.33
CA ARG A 77 1.34 -19.54 13.55
C ARG A 77 1.14 -18.09 13.99
N LEU A 78 0.78 -17.20 13.06
CA LEU A 78 0.45 -15.80 13.36
C LEU A 78 -1.02 -15.62 13.82
N GLY A 79 -1.77 -16.72 13.99
CA GLY A 79 -3.16 -16.71 14.46
C GLY A 79 -4.19 -16.54 13.36
N ALA A 80 -3.80 -16.60 12.08
CA ALA A 80 -4.73 -16.55 10.97
C ALA A 80 -5.44 -17.89 10.78
N LYS A 81 -6.71 -17.84 10.36
CA LYS A 81 -7.47 -19.00 9.89
C LYS A 81 -7.16 -19.23 8.42
N VAL A 82 -6.36 -20.24 8.11
CA VAL A 82 -5.90 -20.50 6.74
C VAL A 82 -6.77 -21.58 6.09
N VAL A 83 -7.29 -21.28 4.90
CA VAL A 83 -8.02 -22.22 4.02
C VAL A 83 -7.10 -22.58 2.85
N LEU A 84 -6.92 -23.88 2.61
CA LEU A 84 -6.08 -24.37 1.50
C LEU A 84 -6.92 -24.76 0.30
N TRP A 85 -6.61 -24.16 -0.85
CA TRP A 85 -7.14 -24.56 -2.14
C TRP A 85 -6.01 -25.20 -2.97
N ASP A 86 -6.02 -26.52 -3.07
CA ASP A 86 -5.02 -27.25 -3.86
C ASP A 86 -5.64 -28.45 -4.56
N VAL A 87 -5.12 -28.78 -5.74
CA VAL A 87 -5.51 -29.95 -6.53
C VAL A 87 -4.95 -31.23 -5.91
N ASN A 88 -3.80 -31.12 -5.23
CA ASN A 88 -3.10 -32.23 -4.60
C ASN A 88 -3.62 -32.44 -3.18
N LYS A 89 -4.37 -33.52 -2.98
CA LYS A 89 -4.97 -33.90 -1.70
C LYS A 89 -3.95 -34.36 -0.66
N GLU A 90 -2.77 -34.82 -1.07
CA GLU A 90 -1.77 -35.37 -0.15
C GLU A 90 -1.09 -34.29 0.70
N GLY A 91 -1.09 -33.04 0.22
CA GLY A 91 -0.43 -31.91 0.87
C GLY A 91 -1.14 -31.29 2.08
N LYS A 92 -2.41 -31.64 2.33
CA LYS A 92 -3.30 -30.93 3.27
C LYS A 92 -3.13 -31.33 4.74
N LYS A 93 -2.52 -32.50 5.00
CA LYS A 93 -2.49 -33.20 6.30
C LYS A 93 -1.87 -32.48 7.51
N CYS A 94 -1.28 -31.29 7.34
CA CYS A 94 -0.37 -30.74 8.36
C CYS A 94 -0.79 -29.39 8.96
N ILE A 95 -1.95 -28.83 8.61
CA ILE A 95 -2.34 -27.48 9.04
C ILE A 95 -3.66 -27.54 9.81
N GLY A 96 -3.67 -26.95 11.01
CA GLY A 96 -4.65 -27.20 12.07
C GLY A 96 -6.10 -26.73 11.85
N TYR A 97 -6.51 -26.39 10.64
CA TYR A 97 -7.92 -26.22 10.26
C TYR A 97 -8.07 -26.61 8.79
N GLU A 98 -8.69 -27.75 8.54
CA GLU A 98 -9.00 -28.26 7.20
C GLU A 98 -10.44 -27.85 6.88
N VAL A 99 -10.62 -26.97 5.89
CA VAL A 99 -11.93 -26.75 5.26
C VAL A 99 -11.83 -27.39 3.89
N GLU A 100 -12.42 -28.58 3.76
CA GLU A 100 -12.70 -29.17 2.46
C GLU A 100 -13.94 -28.51 1.88
N ILE A 101 -13.82 -27.99 0.66
CA ILE A 101 -14.95 -27.61 -0.21
C ILE A 101 -14.95 -28.60 -1.37
#